data_AF-A0A653T2T5-F1
#
_entry.id   AF-A0A653T2T5-F1
#
_cell.length_a   1.000
_cell.length_b   1.000
_cell.length_c   1.000
_cell.angle_alpha   90.00
_cell.angle_beta   90.00
_cell.angle_gamma   90.00
#
_symmetry.space_group_name_H-M   'P 1'
#
loop_
_entity.id
_entity.type
_entity.pdbx_description
1 polymer ?
#
loop_
_entity_poly.entity_id
_entity_poly.type
_entity_poly.pdbx_seq_one_letter_code
_entity_poly.pdbx_strand_id
1 'polypeptide(L)'
;MTATVIVGPPCAGKSTYAWATRDATELVVDYDRVAQALGSSTAHAATGAIREAAFAAREAAIGVALNTSQGSWVLHTSPSAEQISAYEEAGALFALLDPGEDVCIQRAEDDKRPDGTEDTIRAWYANPPELPDSTTTVSATTGRTIMASDNPRGNRYWGDASLPKTKSEFFNAVTTPAPSGAGTIATIRLYGPIDSYGGFWGISAKDVGAVLDALPDSITQINLRVNSPGGEVFEGVSILNLLRAHKATITAVVDGRAASAASIITAGCDETVMSPGTQMMIHSPSVIAWGNAVELRKTATVLDGIEASMVEIYTAKAGEKDWTTLLADETWLTATEAVEMGLADRSAVVPDAGEAATVGDEDPDTLVIPDEDDEDAEAKARVVVMTSRAPALGTELPSSSEPGDPNRKENVVDYDAFKAGLRERLGVPDADASADQLLAAVDEALTEQAAPVAASNVPEGAVVVDAAAFAQLQDQAAQGQAARAEQIKSRQEGIVNDAVKAGRIAPSAAAGWLASLAKDEEGVTALLSTLPENTIPVAELGHTDETATEAEALFAAAGWSNEKES
;
A
#
# COMPACT_ATOMS: atom_id res chain seq x y z
N MET A 1 -0.54 6.39 24.63
CA MET A 1 -1.25 7.25 23.68
C MET A 1 -2.72 6.92 23.77
N THR A 2 -3.60 7.87 23.47
CA THR A 2 -5.04 7.76 23.73
C THR A 2 -5.76 7.21 22.51
N ALA A 3 -6.82 6.41 22.72
CA ALA A 3 -7.68 5.93 21.64
C ALA A 3 -8.40 7.09 20.94
N THR A 4 -8.51 7.05 19.62
CA THR A 4 -9.26 8.04 18.81
C THR A 4 -10.48 7.38 18.19
N VAL A 5 -11.67 7.84 18.55
CA VAL A 5 -12.95 7.39 18.01
C VAL A 5 -13.37 8.29 16.86
N ILE A 6 -13.41 7.75 15.65
CA ILE A 6 -13.87 8.47 14.46
C ILE A 6 -15.36 8.20 14.28
N VAL A 7 -16.16 9.26 14.41
CA VAL A 7 -17.62 9.26 14.21
C VAL A 7 -18.00 9.98 12.93
N GLY A 8 -19.10 9.59 12.30
CA GLY A 8 -19.58 10.24 11.07
C GLY A 8 -20.49 9.34 10.25
N PRO A 9 -21.26 9.90 9.31
CA PRO A 9 -22.25 9.14 8.54
C PRO A 9 -21.63 8.00 7.71
N PRO A 10 -22.44 7.04 7.24
CA PRO A 10 -22.00 6.12 6.19
C PRO A 10 -21.39 6.92 5.02
N CYS A 11 -20.36 6.37 4.36
CA CYS A 11 -19.66 7.03 3.25
C CYS A 11 -18.89 8.34 3.59
N ALA A 12 -18.76 8.69 4.87
CA ALA A 12 -17.98 9.87 5.30
C ALA A 12 -16.47 9.79 4.97
N GLY A 13 -15.92 8.59 4.74
CA GLY A 13 -14.50 8.37 4.47
C GLY A 13 -13.66 8.01 5.71
N LYS A 14 -14.30 7.52 6.78
CA LYS A 14 -13.68 7.22 8.08
C LYS A 14 -12.48 6.28 7.97
N SER A 15 -12.62 5.18 7.22
CA SER A 15 -11.54 4.21 6.99
C SER A 15 -10.36 4.89 6.30
N THR A 16 -10.59 5.59 5.20
CA THR A 16 -9.54 6.32 4.48
C THR A 16 -8.80 7.31 5.38
N TYR A 17 -9.53 8.07 6.20
CA TYR A 17 -8.94 9.02 7.15
C TYR A 17 -8.07 8.34 8.21
N ALA A 18 -8.56 7.27 8.83
CA ALA A 18 -7.81 6.50 9.82
C ALA A 18 -6.51 5.95 9.23
N TRP A 19 -6.57 5.32 8.05
CA TRP A 19 -5.40 4.71 7.41
C TRP A 19 -4.37 5.73 6.91
N ALA A 20 -4.80 6.94 6.53
CA ALA A 20 -3.90 8.01 6.12
C ALA A 20 -3.21 8.73 7.29
N THR A 21 -3.83 8.73 8.47
CA THR A 21 -3.40 9.56 9.61
C THR A 21 -2.68 8.75 10.70
N ARG A 22 -3.00 7.46 10.83
CA ARG A 22 -2.42 6.62 11.88
C ARG A 22 -0.93 6.36 11.69
N ASP A 23 -0.24 6.06 12.78
CA ASP A 23 1.06 5.40 12.71
C ASP A 23 0.89 3.93 12.32
N ALA A 24 1.87 3.37 11.60
CA ALA A 24 1.82 2.00 11.09
C ALA A 24 1.62 0.95 12.21
N THR A 25 2.07 1.25 13.43
CA THR A 25 1.98 0.38 14.61
C THR A 25 0.63 0.46 15.35
N GLU A 26 -0.23 1.42 15.02
CA GLU A 26 -1.49 1.65 15.73
C GLU A 26 -2.61 0.73 15.24
N LEU A 27 -3.38 0.21 16.21
CA LEU A 27 -4.53 -0.65 15.97
C LEU A 27 -5.68 0.16 15.35
N VAL A 28 -6.33 -0.39 14.32
CA VAL A 28 -7.57 0.16 13.74
C VAL A 28 -8.68 -0.85 13.87
N VAL A 29 -9.76 -0.46 14.53
CA VAL A 29 -10.97 -1.26 14.70
C VAL A 29 -12.04 -0.76 13.72
N ASP A 30 -12.22 -1.49 12.63
CA ASP A 30 -13.16 -1.20 11.54
C ASP A 30 -14.09 -2.40 11.31
N TYR A 31 -15.41 -2.16 11.39
CA TYR A 31 -16.43 -3.19 11.22
C TYR A 31 -16.33 -3.89 9.86
N ASP A 32 -16.19 -3.11 8.78
CA ASP A 32 -16.23 -3.63 7.42
C ASP A 32 -15.04 -4.57 7.17
N ARG A 33 -13.87 -4.21 7.71
CA ARG A 33 -12.65 -5.03 7.66
C ARG A 33 -12.79 -6.32 8.50
N VAL A 34 -13.38 -6.22 9.69
CA VAL A 34 -13.66 -7.40 10.52
C VAL A 34 -14.64 -8.34 9.81
N ALA A 35 -15.70 -7.80 9.20
CA ALA A 35 -16.65 -8.60 8.44
C ALA A 35 -16.02 -9.26 7.21
N GLN A 36 -15.14 -8.57 6.48
CA GLN A 36 -14.37 -9.13 5.37
C GLN A 36 -13.44 -10.26 5.83
N ALA A 37 -12.72 -10.07 6.95
CA ALA A 37 -11.85 -11.10 7.52
C ALA A 37 -12.63 -12.36 7.95
N LEU A 38 -13.90 -12.19 8.33
CA LEU A 38 -14.83 -13.27 8.66
C LEU A 38 -15.54 -13.87 7.43
N GLY A 39 -15.15 -13.48 6.22
CA GLY A 39 -15.62 -14.08 4.97
C GLY A 39 -16.76 -13.33 4.26
N SER A 40 -17.07 -12.09 4.65
CA SER A 40 -18.02 -11.27 3.90
C SER A 40 -17.48 -10.97 2.51
N SER A 41 -18.20 -11.37 1.46
CA SER A 41 -17.85 -11.10 0.05
C SER A 41 -18.02 -9.63 -0.35
N THR A 42 -18.64 -8.83 0.52
CA THR A 42 -18.83 -7.38 0.33
C THR A 42 -18.36 -6.65 1.57
N ALA A 43 -17.75 -5.48 1.40
CA ALA A 43 -17.33 -4.64 2.52
C ALA A 43 -18.51 -4.13 3.36
N HIS A 44 -19.69 -3.97 2.76
CA HIS A 44 -20.77 -3.15 3.33
C HIS A 44 -22.13 -3.84 3.41
N ALA A 45 -22.20 -5.16 3.17
CA ALA A 45 -23.45 -5.93 3.20
C ALA A 45 -23.28 -7.30 3.88
N ALA A 46 -22.53 -7.35 4.98
CA ALA A 46 -22.42 -8.57 5.78
C ALA A 46 -23.81 -8.98 6.33
N THR A 47 -24.20 -10.24 6.13
CA THR A 47 -25.50 -10.78 6.54
C THR A 47 -25.35 -12.06 7.37
N GLY A 48 -26.42 -12.44 8.08
CA GLY A 48 -26.48 -13.69 8.85
C GLY A 48 -25.39 -13.79 9.93
N ALA A 49 -24.82 -14.99 10.08
CA ALA A 49 -23.82 -15.29 11.11
C ALA A 49 -22.54 -14.44 10.99
N ILE A 50 -22.17 -14.00 9.79
CA ILE A 50 -20.97 -13.16 9.59
C ILE A 50 -21.17 -11.78 10.22
N ARG A 51 -22.39 -11.21 10.10
CA ARG A 51 -22.75 -9.95 10.75
C ARG A 51 -22.66 -10.07 12.27
N GLU A 52 -23.28 -11.10 12.85
CA GLU A 52 -23.27 -11.31 14.30
C GLU A 52 -21.85 -11.51 14.85
N ALA A 53 -21.04 -12.34 14.17
CA ALA A 53 -19.65 -12.55 14.53
C ALA A 53 -18.81 -11.27 14.37
N ALA A 54 -19.05 -10.47 13.34
CA ALA A 54 -18.35 -9.21 13.13
C ALA A 54 -18.68 -8.17 14.21
N PHE A 55 -19.93 -8.09 14.65
CA PHE A 55 -20.31 -7.24 15.78
C PHE A 55 -19.61 -7.68 17.06
N ALA A 56 -19.68 -8.97 17.41
CA ALA A 56 -19.04 -9.49 18.62
C ALA A 56 -17.50 -9.29 18.61
N ALA A 57 -16.86 -9.59 17.49
CA ALA A 57 -15.41 -9.41 17.33
C ALA A 57 -15.02 -7.93 17.40
N ARG A 58 -15.82 -7.03 16.80
CA ARG A 58 -15.60 -5.59 16.87
C ARG A 58 -15.72 -5.06 18.29
N GLU A 59 -16.75 -5.44 19.04
CA GLU A 59 -16.92 -4.97 20.43
C GLU A 59 -15.76 -5.44 21.32
N ALA A 60 -15.29 -6.68 21.15
CA ALA A 60 -14.09 -7.17 21.84
C ALA A 60 -12.84 -6.37 21.45
N ALA A 61 -12.66 -6.07 20.16
CA ALA A 61 -11.53 -5.28 19.66
C ALA A 61 -11.56 -3.84 20.16
N ILE A 62 -12.74 -3.23 20.29
CA ILE A 62 -12.93 -1.91 20.91
C ILE A 62 -12.46 -1.94 22.36
N GLY A 63 -12.85 -2.97 23.13
CA GLY A 63 -12.39 -3.13 24.51
C GLY A 63 -10.85 -3.14 24.62
N VAL A 64 -10.16 -3.82 23.70
CA VAL A 64 -8.69 -3.81 23.64
C VAL A 64 -8.15 -2.44 23.21
N ALA A 65 -8.78 -1.81 22.20
CA ALA A 65 -8.37 -0.51 21.68
C ALA A 65 -8.44 0.60 22.74
N LEU A 66 -9.43 0.57 23.63
CA LEU A 66 -9.59 1.54 24.70
C LEU A 66 -8.58 1.35 25.85
N ASN A 67 -8.02 0.15 26.02
CA ASN A 67 -7.14 -0.20 27.13
C ASN A 67 -5.66 -0.37 26.75
N THR A 68 -5.30 -0.18 25.48
CA THR A 68 -3.90 -0.32 25.05
C THR A 68 -3.05 0.91 25.42
N SER A 69 -1.76 0.68 25.65
CA SER A 69 -0.78 1.76 25.89
C SER A 69 -0.32 2.44 24.60
N GLN A 70 -0.50 1.77 23.45
CA GLN A 70 -0.26 2.29 22.10
C GLN A 70 -1.47 3.08 21.58
N GLY A 71 -1.26 3.95 20.59
CA GLY A 71 -2.38 4.66 19.96
C GLY A 71 -3.29 3.67 19.24
N SER A 72 -4.59 3.96 19.24
CA SER A 72 -5.59 3.11 18.60
C SER A 72 -6.70 3.96 17.99
N TRP A 73 -7.35 3.39 16.97
CA TRP A 73 -8.39 4.05 16.20
C TRP A 73 -9.65 3.19 16.17
N VAL A 74 -10.79 3.76 16.55
CA VAL A 74 -12.08 3.07 16.54
C VAL A 74 -12.99 3.78 15.56
N LEU A 75 -13.43 3.07 14.51
CA LEU A 75 -14.34 3.64 13.53
C LEU A 75 -15.77 3.30 13.94
N HIS A 76 -16.55 4.33 14.27
CA HIS A 76 -17.90 4.15 14.78
C HIS A 76 -18.88 5.11 14.12
N THR A 77 -19.68 4.62 13.18
CA THR A 77 -20.61 5.47 12.39
C THR A 77 -21.62 6.23 13.26
N SER A 78 -22.31 5.55 14.18
CA SER A 78 -23.32 6.18 15.04
C SER A 78 -23.35 5.50 16.42
N PRO A 79 -22.42 5.84 17.33
CA PRO A 79 -22.38 5.26 18.67
C PRO A 79 -23.63 5.64 19.47
N SER A 80 -24.09 4.73 20.33
CA SER A 80 -25.14 5.04 21.31
C SER A 80 -24.60 5.94 22.43
N ALA A 81 -25.49 6.60 23.18
CA ALA A 81 -25.09 7.40 24.34
C ALA A 81 -24.25 6.60 25.36
N GLU A 82 -24.59 5.33 25.58
CA GLU A 82 -23.83 4.42 26.45
C GLU A 82 -22.42 4.16 25.92
N GLN A 83 -22.26 3.98 24.61
CA GLN A 83 -20.95 3.78 23.98
C GLN A 83 -20.10 5.05 24.02
N ILE A 84 -20.73 6.23 23.85
CA ILE A 84 -20.05 7.52 23.98
C ILE A 84 -19.53 7.70 25.41
N SER A 85 -20.38 7.45 26.41
CA SER A 85 -19.94 7.50 27.82
C SER A 85 -18.81 6.52 28.11
N ALA A 86 -18.86 5.29 27.59
CA ALA A 86 -17.77 4.32 27.76
C ALA A 86 -16.45 4.77 27.11
N TYR A 87 -16.52 5.44 25.96
CA TYR A 87 -15.34 6.01 25.31
C TYR A 87 -14.77 7.21 26.08
N GLU A 88 -15.63 8.08 26.63
CA GLU A 88 -15.21 9.20 27.48
C GLU A 88 -14.57 8.71 28.79
N GLU A 89 -15.14 7.69 29.43
CA GLU A 89 -14.57 7.07 30.64
C GLU A 89 -13.20 6.45 30.39
N ALA A 90 -12.99 5.87 29.20
CA ALA A 90 -11.68 5.39 28.75
C ALA A 90 -10.73 6.53 28.32
N GLY A 91 -11.17 7.79 28.37
CA GLY A 91 -10.41 8.98 28.01
C GLY A 91 -10.20 9.14 26.51
N ALA A 92 -11.00 8.48 25.66
CA ALA A 92 -10.83 8.51 24.21
C ALA A 92 -11.08 9.92 23.62
N LEU A 93 -10.34 10.24 22.56
CA LEU A 93 -10.55 11.46 21.77
C LEU A 93 -11.61 11.21 20.70
N PHE A 94 -12.49 12.17 20.47
CA PHE A 94 -13.51 12.07 19.42
C PHE A 94 -13.15 12.90 18.21
N ALA A 95 -13.29 12.30 17.03
CA ALA A 95 -13.11 12.94 15.74
C ALA A 95 -14.38 12.79 14.90
N LEU A 96 -15.12 13.87 14.67
CA LEU A 96 -16.29 13.87 13.78
C LEU A 96 -15.84 14.12 12.34
N LEU A 97 -16.05 13.14 11.46
CA LEU A 97 -15.82 13.28 10.03
C LEU A 97 -17.16 13.46 9.32
N ASP A 98 -17.43 14.68 8.89
CA ASP A 98 -18.67 15.05 8.19
C ASP A 98 -18.35 15.79 6.88
N PRO A 99 -18.46 15.13 5.72
CA PRO A 99 -18.27 15.77 4.42
C PRO A 99 -19.57 16.39 3.85
N GLY A 100 -20.71 16.27 4.53
CA GLY A 100 -22.04 16.69 4.07
C GLY A 100 -22.89 15.56 3.47
N GLU A 101 -24.22 15.70 3.60
CA GLU A 101 -25.21 14.69 3.20
C GLU A 101 -25.13 14.35 1.73
N ASP A 102 -25.17 15.36 0.86
CA ASP A 102 -25.09 15.19 -0.59
C ASP A 102 -23.81 14.46 -1.02
N VAL A 103 -22.68 14.74 -0.32
CA VAL A 103 -21.39 14.08 -0.59
C VAL A 103 -21.42 12.61 -0.16
N CYS A 104 -22.05 12.29 0.97
CA CYS A 104 -22.20 10.91 1.42
C CYS A 104 -23.11 10.10 0.49
N ILE A 105 -24.20 10.71 0.00
CA ILE A 105 -25.14 10.08 -0.94
C ILE A 105 -24.45 9.84 -2.28
N GLN A 106 -23.76 10.85 -2.84
CA GLN A 106 -23.03 10.69 -4.09
C GLN A 106 -21.98 9.58 -3.99
N ARG A 107 -21.22 9.54 -2.88
CA ARG A 107 -20.25 8.46 -2.64
C ARG A 107 -20.92 7.09 -2.52
N ALA A 108 -22.13 7.01 -1.97
CA ALA A 108 -22.87 5.76 -1.89
C ALA A 108 -23.30 5.27 -3.28
N GLU A 109 -23.71 6.17 -4.16
CA GLU A 109 -24.04 5.86 -5.56
C GLU A 109 -22.79 5.41 -6.34
N ASP A 110 -21.69 6.15 -6.21
CA ASP A 110 -20.42 5.88 -6.89
C ASP A 110 -19.86 4.51 -6.49
N ASP A 111 -19.89 4.19 -5.19
CA ASP A 111 -19.46 2.89 -4.62
C ASP A 111 -20.45 1.75 -4.91
N LYS A 112 -21.59 2.01 -5.58
CA LYS A 112 -22.70 1.07 -5.79
C LYS A 112 -23.11 0.37 -4.49
N ARG A 113 -23.30 1.16 -3.43
CA ARG A 113 -23.70 0.65 -2.11
C ARG A 113 -25.08 -0.03 -2.19
N PRO A 114 -25.37 -0.97 -1.28
CA PRO A 114 -26.65 -1.67 -1.26
C PRO A 114 -27.84 -0.71 -1.17
N ASP A 115 -28.97 -1.12 -1.77
CA ASP A 115 -30.24 -0.40 -1.68
C ASP A 115 -30.62 -0.12 -0.20
N GLY A 116 -31.02 1.12 0.10
CA GLY A 116 -31.29 1.60 1.46
C GLY A 116 -30.10 2.29 2.17
N THR A 117 -28.93 2.35 1.54
CA THR A 117 -27.78 3.13 2.08
C THR A 117 -28.07 4.63 2.09
N GLU A 118 -28.72 5.15 1.04
CA GLU A 118 -29.15 6.55 0.99
C GLU A 118 -30.07 6.88 2.16
N ASP A 119 -31.10 6.08 2.41
CA ASP A 119 -32.01 6.27 3.55
C ASP A 119 -31.26 6.24 4.89
N THR A 120 -30.25 5.39 5.01
CA THR A 120 -29.40 5.30 6.22
C THR A 120 -28.55 6.56 6.42
N ILE A 121 -28.04 7.14 5.33
CA ILE A 121 -27.32 8.42 5.35
C ILE A 121 -28.27 9.54 5.78
N ARG A 122 -29.43 9.65 5.14
CA ARG A 122 -30.45 10.66 5.47
C ARG A 122 -30.92 10.54 6.92
N ALA A 123 -31.11 9.31 7.40
CA ALA A 123 -31.48 9.05 8.79
C ALA A 123 -30.39 9.47 9.79
N TRP A 124 -29.12 9.30 9.44
CA TRP A 124 -28.00 9.77 10.25
C TRP A 124 -27.98 11.30 10.37
N TYR A 125 -28.18 12.03 9.26
CA TYR A 125 -28.25 13.50 9.29
C TYR A 125 -29.50 14.04 9.98
N ALA A 126 -30.62 13.31 9.90
CA ALA A 126 -31.84 13.67 10.61
C ALA A 126 -31.72 13.51 12.14
N ASN A 127 -30.87 12.59 12.60
CA ASN A 127 -30.68 12.30 14.03
C ASN A 127 -29.22 11.90 14.32
N PRO A 128 -28.26 12.86 14.25
CA PRO A 128 -26.86 12.57 14.51
C PRO A 128 -26.62 12.25 15.98
N PRO A 129 -25.59 11.46 16.32
CA PRO A 129 -25.24 11.17 17.71
C PRO A 129 -24.84 12.44 18.46
N GLU A 130 -25.27 12.57 19.71
CA GLU A 130 -24.82 13.65 20.61
C GLU A 130 -23.39 13.38 21.08
N LEU A 131 -22.42 14.06 20.46
CA LEU A 131 -21.00 13.89 20.76
C LEU A 131 -20.52 14.87 21.84
N PRO A 132 -19.45 14.55 22.58
CA PRO A 132 -18.89 15.43 23.60
C PRO A 132 -18.41 16.77 23.03
N ASP A 133 -18.44 17.84 23.83
CA ASP A 133 -17.95 19.18 23.44
C ASP A 133 -16.46 19.18 23.06
N SER A 134 -15.69 18.19 23.53
CA SER A 134 -14.27 17.99 23.20
C SER A 134 -14.04 17.38 21.81
N THR A 135 -15.11 17.06 21.07
CA THR A 135 -15.04 16.45 19.74
C THR A 135 -14.38 17.38 18.74
N THR A 136 -13.32 16.91 18.12
CA THR A 136 -12.68 17.63 17.01
C THR A 136 -13.43 17.33 15.72
N THR A 137 -13.98 18.36 15.08
CA THR A 137 -14.56 18.19 13.74
C THR A 137 -13.44 18.16 12.71
N VAL A 138 -13.31 17.02 12.04
CA VAL A 138 -12.37 16.81 10.94
C VAL A 138 -13.09 17.17 9.65
N SER A 139 -12.82 18.37 9.12
CA SER A 139 -13.20 18.69 7.75
C SER A 139 -12.42 17.78 6.81
N ALA A 140 -13.11 17.10 5.89
CA ALA A 140 -12.55 16.10 4.98
C ALA A 140 -11.53 16.65 3.95
N THR A 141 -10.96 17.82 4.19
CA THR A 141 -9.99 18.50 3.35
C THR A 141 -8.67 18.67 4.12
N THR A 142 -7.87 17.59 4.16
CA THR A 142 -6.48 17.53 4.66
C THR A 142 -6.20 17.88 6.13
N GLY A 143 -5.49 17.00 6.84
CA GLY A 143 -5.06 17.21 8.21
C GLY A 143 -4.20 18.45 8.40
N ARG A 144 -4.81 19.52 8.90
CA ARG A 144 -4.20 20.57 9.74
C ARG A 144 -5.30 21.34 10.45
N THR A 145 -5.14 21.52 11.76
CA THR A 145 -5.93 22.45 12.55
C THR A 145 -5.73 23.87 12.00
N ILE A 146 -6.79 24.50 11.51
CA ILE A 146 -6.84 25.95 11.32
C ILE A 146 -7.99 26.45 12.18
N MET A 147 -7.65 27.15 13.26
CA MET A 147 -8.62 27.92 14.04
C MET A 147 -9.22 28.98 13.12
N ALA A 148 -10.54 29.12 13.14
CA ALA A 148 -11.30 30.08 12.36
C ALA A 148 -11.13 31.52 12.91
N SER A 149 -9.91 32.04 12.90
CA SER A 149 -9.57 33.45 13.01
C SER A 149 -8.06 33.54 12.84
N ASP A 150 -7.61 34.19 11.76
CA ASP A 150 -6.21 34.55 11.41
C ASP A 150 -5.72 33.89 10.12
N ASN A 151 -6.29 34.32 8.98
CA ASN A 151 -5.52 34.34 7.76
C ASN A 151 -5.72 35.66 6.99
N PRO A 152 -4.87 36.68 7.20
CA PRO A 152 -4.92 37.91 6.43
C PRO A 152 -4.20 37.79 5.07
N ARG A 153 -3.85 36.58 4.61
CA ARG A 153 -3.24 36.34 3.28
C ARG A 153 -3.86 35.10 2.64
N GLY A 154 -4.76 35.30 1.68
CA GLY A 154 -5.47 34.24 0.94
C GLY A 154 -4.57 33.10 0.43
N ASN A 155 -5.19 31.97 0.09
CA ASN A 155 -4.50 30.76 -0.34
C ASN A 155 -3.54 31.08 -1.50
N ARG A 156 -2.24 30.83 -1.31
CA ARG A 156 -1.17 31.18 -2.27
C ARG A 156 -1.42 30.74 -3.72
N TYR A 157 -2.23 29.71 -3.93
CA TYR A 157 -2.54 29.15 -5.25
C TYR A 157 -3.98 29.44 -5.74
N TRP A 158 -4.89 29.86 -4.85
CA TRP A 158 -6.33 29.97 -5.14
C TRP A 158 -6.95 31.31 -4.73
N GLY A 159 -6.16 32.23 -4.17
CA GLY A 159 -6.67 33.48 -3.61
C GLY A 159 -7.76 33.23 -2.58
N ASP A 160 -8.91 33.90 -2.77
CA ASP A 160 -10.12 33.76 -1.95
C ASP A 160 -11.11 32.72 -2.50
N ALA A 161 -10.73 31.95 -3.53
CA ALA A 161 -11.59 30.96 -4.16
C ALA A 161 -11.80 29.72 -3.28
N SER A 162 -13.04 29.22 -3.23
CA SER A 162 -13.35 27.93 -2.59
C SER A 162 -12.87 26.76 -3.45
N LEU A 163 -12.38 25.71 -2.81
CA LEU A 163 -11.99 24.46 -3.48
C LEU A 163 -13.18 23.85 -4.25
N PRO A 164 -12.93 23.19 -5.40
CA PRO A 164 -13.97 22.53 -6.19
C PRO A 164 -14.66 21.43 -5.39
N LYS A 165 -15.98 21.38 -5.47
CA LYS A 165 -16.88 20.49 -4.71
C LYS A 165 -17.22 19.21 -5.46
N THR A 166 -17.09 19.20 -6.79
CA THR A 166 -17.43 18.05 -7.65
C THR A 166 -16.29 17.72 -8.62
N LYS A 167 -16.25 16.48 -9.11
CA LYS A 167 -15.22 16.03 -10.08
C LYS A 167 -15.30 16.80 -11.41
N SER A 168 -16.52 17.11 -11.86
CA SER A 168 -16.78 17.94 -13.05
C SER A 168 -16.30 19.38 -12.93
N GLU A 169 -16.06 19.90 -11.72
CA GLU A 169 -15.54 21.25 -11.52
C GLU A 169 -14.03 21.36 -11.77
N PHE A 170 -13.28 20.24 -11.73
CA PHE A 170 -11.83 20.25 -12.00
C PHE A 170 -11.39 19.32 -13.14
N PHE A 171 -12.15 18.26 -13.45
CA PHE A 171 -11.95 17.37 -14.59
C PHE A 171 -13.08 17.56 -15.62
N ASN A 172 -12.92 18.60 -16.45
CA ASN A 172 -13.83 18.92 -17.54
C ASN A 172 -13.03 19.41 -18.77
N ALA A 173 -13.62 19.31 -19.96
CA ALA A 173 -13.09 19.96 -21.14
C ALA A 173 -13.55 21.42 -21.19
N VAL A 174 -12.60 22.34 -21.26
CA VAL A 174 -12.89 23.75 -21.59
C VAL A 174 -12.66 23.92 -23.08
N THR A 175 -13.72 24.26 -23.82
CA THR A 175 -13.63 24.53 -25.27
C THR A 175 -13.62 26.02 -25.53
N THR A 176 -12.70 26.49 -26.36
CA THR A 176 -12.57 27.90 -26.70
C THR A 176 -12.33 28.08 -28.21
N PRO A 177 -12.82 29.17 -28.82
CA PRO A 177 -12.58 29.45 -30.23
C PRO A 177 -11.09 29.69 -30.49
N ALA A 178 -10.51 29.05 -31.51
CA ALA A 178 -9.08 29.26 -31.81
C ALA A 178 -8.82 30.73 -32.25
N PRO A 179 -7.70 31.35 -31.82
CA PRO A 179 -7.37 32.74 -32.13
C PRO A 179 -7.12 33.08 -33.61
N SER A 180 -7.24 32.13 -34.55
CA SER A 180 -6.90 32.33 -35.97
C SER A 180 -7.85 31.68 -36.99
N GLY A 181 -9.07 31.31 -36.62
CA GLY A 181 -10.05 30.75 -37.57
C GLY A 181 -9.73 29.32 -38.06
N ALA A 182 -8.87 28.59 -37.34
CA ALA A 182 -8.41 27.23 -37.66
C ALA A 182 -9.20 26.11 -36.92
N GLY A 183 -10.42 26.38 -36.47
CA GLY A 183 -11.28 25.43 -35.75
C GLY A 183 -11.45 25.76 -34.26
N THR A 184 -11.97 24.81 -33.48
CA THR A 184 -12.15 24.94 -32.03
C THR A 184 -11.09 24.09 -31.32
N ILE A 185 -10.46 24.64 -30.27
CA ILE A 185 -9.50 23.90 -29.44
C ILE A 185 -10.19 23.50 -28.14
N ALA A 186 -9.99 22.26 -27.71
CA ALA A 186 -10.44 21.79 -26.39
C ALA A 186 -9.24 21.61 -25.46
N THR A 187 -9.37 22.03 -24.21
CA THR A 187 -8.39 21.75 -23.15
C THR A 187 -8.97 20.71 -22.20
N ILE A 188 -8.27 19.59 -22.00
CA ILE A 188 -8.63 18.53 -21.04
C ILE A 188 -7.53 18.46 -19.97
N ARG A 189 -7.89 18.41 -18.68
CA ARG A 189 -6.93 18.37 -17.56
C ARG A 189 -6.82 16.98 -16.97
N LEU A 190 -5.76 16.25 -17.29
CA LEU A 190 -5.41 14.95 -16.71
C LEU A 190 -4.61 15.11 -15.39
N TYR A 191 -5.29 15.59 -14.34
CA TYR A 191 -4.68 15.85 -13.03
C TYR A 191 -5.12 14.83 -11.98
N GLY A 192 -4.15 14.11 -11.42
CA GLY A 192 -4.40 13.04 -10.44
C GLY A 192 -3.98 11.65 -10.91
N PRO A 193 -4.08 10.62 -10.06
CA PRO A 193 -3.80 9.23 -10.41
C PRO A 193 -4.65 8.71 -11.58
N ILE A 194 -4.09 7.74 -12.30
CA ILE A 194 -4.77 7.00 -13.36
C ILE A 194 -5.26 5.68 -12.77
N ASP A 195 -6.56 5.45 -12.72
CA ASP A 195 -7.13 4.22 -12.18
C ASP A 195 -8.49 3.90 -12.82
N SER A 196 -8.86 2.61 -12.79
CA SER A 196 -10.13 2.12 -13.34
C SER A 196 -11.34 2.45 -12.48
N TYR A 197 -11.13 2.94 -11.25
CA TYR A 197 -12.20 3.26 -10.30
C TYR A 197 -12.83 4.63 -10.61
N GLY A 198 -12.07 5.58 -11.16
CA GLY A 198 -12.59 6.88 -11.60
C GLY A 198 -13.22 7.72 -10.48
N GLY A 199 -12.80 7.52 -9.22
CA GLY A 199 -13.34 8.23 -8.06
C GLY A 199 -12.93 9.70 -7.98
N PHE A 200 -13.20 10.36 -6.84
CA PHE A 200 -12.91 11.80 -6.63
C PHE A 200 -11.44 12.19 -6.86
N TRP A 201 -10.51 11.25 -6.72
CA TRP A 201 -9.07 11.49 -6.92
C TRP A 201 -8.52 10.91 -8.22
N GLY A 202 -9.23 9.97 -8.86
CA GLY A 202 -8.73 9.15 -9.96
C GLY A 202 -9.32 9.49 -11.32
N ILE A 203 -8.55 9.29 -12.38
CA ILE A 203 -8.99 9.47 -13.77
C ILE A 203 -8.93 8.13 -14.50
N SER A 204 -10.08 7.70 -14.99
CA SER A 204 -10.25 6.45 -15.73
C SER A 204 -10.37 6.67 -17.24
N ALA A 205 -10.19 5.60 -18.02
CA ALA A 205 -10.51 5.61 -19.45
C ALA A 205 -11.98 5.95 -19.72
N LYS A 206 -12.88 5.59 -18.80
CA LYS A 206 -14.31 5.94 -18.88
C LYS A 206 -14.51 7.46 -18.76
N ASP A 207 -13.83 8.11 -17.83
CA ASP A 207 -13.93 9.57 -17.66
C ASP A 207 -13.43 10.31 -18.91
N VAL A 208 -12.26 9.91 -19.42
CA VAL A 208 -11.69 10.50 -20.63
C VAL A 208 -12.59 10.25 -21.84
N GLY A 209 -13.11 9.02 -21.99
CA GLY A 209 -14.05 8.67 -23.05
C GLY A 209 -15.31 9.54 -23.03
N ALA A 210 -15.93 9.72 -21.87
CA ALA A 210 -17.11 10.57 -21.73
C ALA A 210 -16.82 12.04 -22.09
N VAL A 211 -15.65 12.55 -21.73
CA VAL A 211 -15.23 13.91 -22.09
C VAL A 211 -15.03 14.02 -23.61
N LEU A 212 -14.35 13.06 -24.23
CA LEU A 212 -14.11 13.04 -25.68
C LEU A 212 -15.42 12.91 -26.47
N ASP A 213 -16.34 12.05 -26.04
CA ASP A 213 -17.65 11.87 -26.67
C ASP A 213 -18.54 13.12 -26.58
N ALA A 214 -18.34 13.94 -25.55
CA ALA A 214 -19.05 15.21 -25.37
C ALA A 214 -18.46 16.37 -26.19
N LEU A 215 -17.26 16.22 -26.78
CA LEU A 215 -16.65 17.27 -27.57
C LEU A 215 -17.42 17.49 -28.89
N PRO A 216 -17.61 18.75 -29.33
CA PRO A 216 -18.27 19.02 -30.59
C PRO A 216 -17.41 18.56 -31.76
N ASP A 217 -18.07 18.20 -32.87
CA ASP A 217 -17.39 17.77 -34.09
C ASP A 217 -16.44 18.81 -34.70
N SER A 218 -16.52 20.07 -34.28
CA SER A 218 -15.64 21.16 -34.71
C SER A 218 -14.27 21.18 -34.01
N ILE A 219 -14.02 20.31 -33.02
CA ILE A 219 -12.70 20.23 -32.38
C ILE A 219 -11.68 19.66 -33.36
N THR A 220 -10.64 20.45 -33.64
CA THR A 220 -9.51 20.07 -34.51
C THR A 220 -8.22 19.86 -33.72
N GLN A 221 -8.14 20.37 -32.49
CA GLN A 221 -6.99 20.23 -31.61
C GLN A 221 -7.43 20.04 -30.15
N ILE A 222 -6.74 19.16 -29.42
CA ILE A 222 -6.91 18.95 -27.98
C ILE A 222 -5.59 19.24 -27.27
N ASN A 223 -5.62 20.15 -26.30
CA ASN A 223 -4.54 20.36 -25.35
C ASN A 223 -4.80 19.52 -24.10
N LEU A 224 -4.06 18.43 -23.94
CA LEU A 224 -4.13 17.56 -22.76
C LEU A 224 -3.13 18.05 -21.70
N ARG A 225 -3.62 18.78 -20.69
CA ARG A 225 -2.79 19.25 -19.57
C ARG A 225 -2.54 18.09 -18.61
N VAL A 226 -1.29 17.80 -18.27
CA VAL A 226 -0.92 16.63 -17.47
C VAL A 226 -0.20 17.04 -16.19
N ASN A 227 -0.73 16.56 -15.06
CA ASN A 227 -0.07 16.60 -13.76
C ASN A 227 -0.47 15.34 -12.98
N SER A 228 0.19 14.24 -13.28
CA SER A 228 -0.21 12.91 -12.81
C SER A 228 0.98 12.10 -12.31
N PRO A 229 0.84 11.41 -11.15
CA PRO A 229 1.81 10.41 -10.69
C PRO A 229 1.78 9.10 -11.49
N GLY A 230 0.82 8.93 -12.42
CA GLY A 230 0.55 7.65 -13.08
C GLY A 230 -0.45 6.80 -12.30
N GLY A 231 -0.33 5.48 -12.45
CA GLY A 231 -1.23 4.50 -11.83
C GLY A 231 -1.32 3.23 -12.67
N GLU A 232 -2.54 2.78 -12.97
CA GLU A 232 -2.78 1.52 -13.68
C GLU A 232 -2.33 1.60 -15.15
N VAL A 233 -1.35 0.77 -15.52
CA VAL A 233 -0.75 0.79 -16.87
C VAL A 233 -1.73 0.47 -17.99
N PHE A 234 -2.64 -0.48 -17.77
CA PHE A 234 -3.67 -0.84 -18.76
C PHE A 234 -4.69 0.28 -18.97
N GLU A 235 -5.04 1.01 -17.90
CA GLU A 235 -5.87 2.22 -18.01
C GLU A 235 -5.14 3.33 -18.77
N GLY A 236 -3.85 3.53 -18.47
CA GLY A 236 -3.03 4.51 -19.19
C GLY A 236 -2.96 4.24 -20.70
N VAL A 237 -2.72 2.98 -21.09
CA VAL A 237 -2.73 2.57 -22.50
C VAL A 237 -4.12 2.72 -23.13
N SER A 238 -5.19 2.45 -22.38
CA SER A 238 -6.57 2.63 -22.86
C SER A 238 -6.90 4.09 -23.13
N ILE A 239 -6.54 4.99 -22.20
CA ILE A 239 -6.66 6.44 -22.35
C ILE A 239 -5.90 6.91 -23.58
N LEU A 240 -4.64 6.49 -23.74
CA LEU A 240 -3.83 6.84 -24.89
C LEU A 240 -4.48 6.41 -26.22
N ASN A 241 -5.05 5.21 -26.28
CA ASN A 241 -5.70 4.72 -27.48
C ASN A 241 -7.01 5.46 -27.79
N LEU A 242 -7.77 5.88 -26.78
CA LEU A 242 -8.94 6.76 -26.97
C LEU A 242 -8.52 8.10 -27.57
N LEU A 243 -7.43 8.69 -27.06
CA LEU A 243 -6.88 9.95 -27.58
C LEU A 243 -6.42 9.80 -29.03
N ARG A 244 -5.68 8.73 -29.36
CA ARG A 244 -5.20 8.43 -30.72
C ARG A 244 -6.33 8.13 -31.72
N ALA A 245 -7.44 7.59 -31.24
CA ALA A 245 -8.62 7.32 -32.08
C ALA A 245 -9.41 8.60 -32.41
N HIS A 246 -9.22 9.67 -31.63
CA HIS A 246 -9.90 10.94 -31.84
C HIS A 246 -9.31 11.69 -33.06
N LYS A 247 -10.15 12.39 -33.82
CA LYS A 247 -9.75 13.07 -35.08
C LYS A 247 -8.88 14.32 -34.89
N ALA A 248 -8.91 14.89 -33.69
CA ALA A 248 -8.16 16.09 -33.36
C ALA A 248 -6.70 15.75 -33.08
N THR A 249 -5.80 16.67 -33.43
CA THR A 249 -4.40 16.57 -33.02
C THR A 249 -4.28 16.80 -31.50
N ILE A 250 -3.59 15.90 -30.81
CA ILE A 250 -3.46 15.90 -29.36
C ILE A 250 -2.08 16.42 -28.95
N THR A 251 -2.04 17.60 -28.34
CA THR A 251 -0.84 18.16 -27.71
C THR A 251 -0.91 17.90 -26.20
N ALA A 252 -0.08 17.00 -25.68
CA ALA A 252 0.12 16.84 -24.25
C ALA A 252 1.01 17.97 -23.70
N VAL A 253 0.56 18.65 -22.65
CA VAL A 253 1.31 19.70 -21.96
C VAL A 253 1.52 19.29 -20.51
N VAL A 254 2.75 19.00 -20.12
CA VAL A 254 3.08 18.66 -18.73
C VAL A 254 3.21 19.96 -17.93
N ASP A 255 2.41 20.08 -16.88
CA ASP A 255 2.34 21.28 -16.02
C ASP A 255 2.99 21.10 -14.65
N GLY A 256 3.16 19.86 -14.21
CA GLY A 256 3.88 19.53 -12.98
C GLY A 256 4.72 18.27 -13.16
N ARG A 257 4.03 17.13 -13.29
CA ARG A 257 4.68 15.86 -13.57
C ARG A 257 3.89 14.96 -14.52
N ALA A 258 4.61 14.16 -15.29
CA ALA A 258 4.08 13.01 -16.02
C ALA A 258 4.88 11.78 -15.62
N ALA A 259 4.40 11.03 -14.63
CA ALA A 259 5.12 9.90 -14.05
C ALA A 259 4.44 8.56 -14.37
N SER A 260 5.22 7.50 -14.55
CA SER A 260 4.72 6.13 -14.77
C SER A 260 3.66 6.04 -15.88
N ALA A 261 2.46 5.51 -15.65
CA ALA A 261 1.43 5.39 -16.69
C ALA A 261 1.10 6.73 -17.40
N ALA A 262 1.30 7.88 -16.73
CA ALA A 262 1.11 9.18 -17.35
C ALA A 262 2.20 9.53 -18.37
N SER A 263 3.45 9.08 -18.19
CA SER A 263 4.50 9.31 -19.18
C SER A 263 4.25 8.53 -20.47
N ILE A 264 3.64 7.34 -20.38
CA ILE A 264 3.15 6.58 -21.54
C ILE A 264 2.12 7.39 -22.33
N ILE A 265 1.11 7.95 -21.66
CA ILE A 265 0.08 8.77 -22.31
C ILE A 265 0.73 9.98 -22.98
N THR A 266 1.57 10.72 -22.26
CA THR A 266 2.16 11.96 -22.79
C THR A 266 3.09 11.70 -23.95
N ALA A 267 3.94 10.66 -23.88
CA ALA A 267 4.87 10.31 -24.95
C ALA A 267 4.14 9.74 -26.18
N GLY A 268 2.95 9.17 -25.98
CA GLY A 268 2.14 8.60 -27.04
C GLY A 268 1.25 9.59 -27.81
N CYS A 269 1.11 10.83 -27.34
CA CYS A 269 0.37 11.91 -28.02
C CYS A 269 1.13 12.44 -29.25
N ASP A 270 0.45 13.20 -30.13
CA ASP A 270 1.05 13.73 -31.36
C ASP A 270 2.20 14.71 -31.06
N GLU A 271 1.99 15.58 -30.08
CA GLU A 271 3.01 16.49 -29.54
C GLU A 271 3.04 16.40 -28.02
N THR A 272 4.22 16.48 -27.43
CA THR A 272 4.50 16.48 -25.99
C THR A 272 5.32 17.72 -25.67
N VAL A 273 4.74 18.63 -24.89
CA VAL A 273 5.36 19.85 -24.42
C VAL A 273 5.53 19.76 -22.92
N MET A 274 6.73 20.04 -22.41
CA MET A 274 6.97 20.11 -20.98
C MET A 274 7.16 21.55 -20.54
N SER A 275 6.35 22.03 -19.59
CA SER A 275 6.56 23.37 -19.03
C SER A 275 7.88 23.43 -18.25
N PRO A 276 8.57 24.58 -18.19
CA PRO A 276 9.77 24.73 -17.37
C PRO A 276 9.53 24.35 -15.91
N GLY A 277 10.46 23.60 -15.30
CA GLY A 277 10.35 23.15 -13.91
C GLY A 277 9.54 21.87 -13.70
N THR A 278 9.03 21.25 -14.78
CA THR A 278 8.32 19.97 -14.72
C THR A 278 9.25 18.78 -14.82
N GLN A 279 8.73 17.62 -14.43
CA GLN A 279 9.46 16.34 -14.50
C GLN A 279 8.64 15.25 -15.20
N MET A 280 9.33 14.39 -15.94
CA MET A 280 8.81 13.14 -16.47
C MET A 280 9.50 11.98 -15.78
N MET A 281 8.77 10.95 -15.39
CA MET A 281 9.35 9.74 -14.80
C MET A 281 8.92 8.50 -15.57
N ILE A 282 9.89 7.64 -15.88
CA ILE A 282 9.69 6.32 -16.47
C ILE A 282 10.25 5.26 -15.53
N HIS A 283 9.52 4.17 -15.32
CA HIS A 283 9.97 3.05 -14.51
C HIS A 283 9.29 1.74 -14.95
N SER A 284 9.86 0.62 -14.55
CA SER A 284 9.37 -0.73 -14.89
C SER A 284 7.98 -0.97 -14.29
N PRO A 285 7.10 -1.71 -14.98
CA PRO A 285 5.78 -2.02 -14.44
C PRO A 285 5.92 -2.84 -13.15
N SER A 286 5.12 -2.51 -12.14
CA SER A 286 5.15 -3.18 -10.84
C SER A 286 3.78 -3.70 -10.43
N VAL A 287 3.79 -4.78 -9.64
CA VAL A 287 2.58 -5.41 -9.11
C VAL A 287 2.88 -6.04 -7.76
N ILE A 288 1.86 -6.13 -6.90
CA ILE A 288 1.90 -6.96 -5.70
C ILE A 288 1.27 -8.31 -6.06
N ALA A 289 2.00 -9.41 -5.91
CA ALA A 289 1.52 -10.76 -6.22
C ALA A 289 1.84 -11.74 -5.08
N TRP A 290 0.97 -12.75 -4.92
CA TRP A 290 1.14 -13.82 -3.94
C TRP A 290 0.77 -15.15 -4.57
N GLY A 291 1.55 -16.19 -4.30
CA GLY A 291 1.39 -17.51 -4.91
C GLY A 291 2.65 -18.37 -4.82
N ASN A 292 2.59 -19.56 -5.38
CA ASN A 292 3.73 -20.47 -5.47
C ASN A 292 4.73 -20.03 -6.57
N ALA A 293 5.90 -20.69 -6.64
CA ALA A 293 6.96 -20.33 -7.57
C ALA A 293 6.57 -20.37 -9.06
N VAL A 294 5.58 -21.18 -9.46
CA VAL A 294 5.09 -21.22 -10.85
C VAL A 294 4.22 -20.00 -11.13
N GLU A 295 3.35 -19.64 -10.18
CA GLU A 295 2.47 -18.47 -10.29
C GLU A 295 3.26 -17.17 -10.34
N LEU A 296 4.25 -17.00 -9.46
CA LEU A 296 5.08 -15.79 -9.44
C LEU A 296 5.91 -15.63 -10.73
N ARG A 297 6.43 -16.73 -11.30
CA ARG A 297 7.11 -16.67 -12.61
C ARG A 297 6.14 -16.30 -13.73
N LYS A 298 4.91 -16.81 -13.69
CA LYS A 298 3.87 -16.42 -14.66
C LYS A 298 3.55 -14.92 -14.56
N THR A 299 3.46 -14.39 -13.34
CA THR A 299 3.28 -12.94 -13.13
C THR A 299 4.45 -12.13 -13.68
N ALA A 300 5.69 -12.57 -13.44
CA ALA A 300 6.88 -11.92 -14.01
C ALA A 300 6.82 -11.87 -15.55
N THR A 301 6.46 -12.97 -16.21
CA THR A 301 6.27 -13.00 -17.68
C THR A 301 5.20 -12.02 -18.16
N VAL A 302 4.14 -11.79 -17.39
CA VAL A 302 3.13 -10.77 -17.72
C VAL A 302 3.72 -9.36 -17.61
N LEU A 303 4.51 -9.08 -16.57
CA LEU A 303 5.19 -7.79 -16.43
C LEU A 303 6.18 -7.54 -17.57
N ASP A 304 6.93 -8.55 -18.01
CA ASP A 304 7.84 -8.44 -19.17
C ASP A 304 7.07 -8.02 -20.44
N GLY A 305 5.88 -8.57 -20.66
CA GLY A 305 5.03 -8.21 -21.80
C GLY A 305 4.46 -6.79 -21.70
N ILE A 306 4.13 -6.33 -20.50
CA ILE A 306 3.71 -4.95 -20.25
C ILE A 306 4.88 -3.99 -20.52
N GLU A 307 6.07 -4.30 -19.99
CA GLU A 307 7.27 -3.50 -20.20
C GLU A 307 7.60 -3.38 -21.68
N ALA A 308 7.55 -4.49 -22.44
CA ALA A 308 7.74 -4.47 -23.88
C ALA A 308 6.76 -3.53 -24.60
N SER A 309 5.51 -3.46 -24.14
CA SER A 309 4.50 -2.54 -24.69
C SER A 309 4.82 -1.08 -24.35
N MET A 310 5.38 -0.80 -23.17
CA MET A 310 5.86 0.53 -22.79
C MET A 310 7.05 0.96 -23.64
N VAL A 311 8.01 0.05 -23.82
CA VAL A 311 9.19 0.25 -24.68
C VAL A 311 8.77 0.58 -26.11
N GLU A 312 7.79 -0.11 -26.68
CA GLU A 312 7.27 0.20 -28.02
C GLU A 312 6.81 1.66 -28.14
N ILE A 313 6.08 2.15 -27.15
CA ILE A 313 5.56 3.53 -27.14
C ILE A 313 6.71 4.55 -27.02
N TYR A 314 7.68 4.31 -26.13
CA TYR A 314 8.82 5.20 -25.98
C TYR A 314 9.75 5.18 -27.20
N THR A 315 10.01 4.01 -27.78
CA THR A 315 10.77 3.87 -29.03
C THR A 315 10.09 4.60 -30.17
N ALA A 316 8.76 4.51 -30.28
CA ALA A 316 8.01 5.23 -31.31
C ALA A 316 8.16 6.75 -31.20
N LYS A 317 8.27 7.28 -29.97
CA LYS A 317 8.42 8.72 -29.71
C LYS A 317 9.87 9.20 -29.83
N ALA A 318 10.81 8.49 -29.22
CA ALA A 318 12.16 8.97 -28.97
C ALA A 318 13.26 8.16 -29.68
N GLY A 319 12.88 7.14 -30.45
CA GLY A 319 13.78 6.22 -31.15
C GLY A 319 14.37 5.14 -30.24
N GLU A 320 15.19 4.27 -30.83
CA GLU A 320 15.84 3.15 -30.13
C GLU A 320 16.81 3.65 -29.04
N LYS A 321 16.67 3.08 -27.84
CA LYS A 321 17.53 3.30 -26.66
C LYS A 321 17.56 2.03 -25.82
N ASP A 322 18.42 2.02 -24.79
CA ASP A 322 18.37 0.99 -23.75
C ASP A 322 17.23 1.27 -22.76
N TRP A 323 15.99 1.11 -23.25
CA TRP A 323 14.79 1.44 -22.48
C TRP A 323 14.63 0.57 -21.24
N THR A 324 14.98 -0.71 -21.32
CA THR A 324 14.90 -1.64 -20.19
C THR A 324 15.76 -1.15 -19.01
N THR A 325 16.99 -0.69 -19.26
CA THR A 325 17.83 -0.12 -18.19
C THR A 325 17.23 1.16 -17.63
N LEU A 326 16.77 2.08 -18.49
CA LEU A 326 16.16 3.35 -18.06
C LEU A 326 14.88 3.13 -17.23
N LEU A 327 14.08 2.12 -17.57
CA LEU A 327 12.89 1.72 -16.83
C LEU A 327 13.26 1.03 -15.51
N ALA A 328 14.28 0.18 -15.49
CA ALA A 328 14.74 -0.47 -14.26
C ALA A 328 15.29 0.53 -13.24
N ASP A 329 15.93 1.60 -13.71
CA ASP A 329 16.59 2.62 -12.88
C ASP A 329 15.63 3.67 -12.27
N GLU A 330 14.32 3.62 -12.59
CA GLU A 330 13.36 4.68 -12.24
C GLU A 330 13.88 6.07 -12.66
N THR A 331 13.95 6.29 -13.98
CA THR A 331 14.56 7.50 -14.52
C THR A 331 13.64 8.71 -14.40
N TRP A 332 14.11 9.74 -13.69
CA TRP A 332 13.49 11.06 -13.61
C TRP A 332 14.19 12.04 -14.56
N LEU A 333 13.41 12.75 -15.36
CA LEU A 333 13.87 13.69 -16.39
C LEU A 333 13.25 15.06 -16.16
N THR A 334 14.06 16.09 -16.12
CA THR A 334 13.59 17.48 -16.24
C THR A 334 13.03 17.72 -17.64
N ALA A 335 12.27 18.82 -17.83
CA ALA A 335 11.76 19.22 -19.13
C ALA A 335 12.84 19.28 -20.23
N THR A 336 14.05 19.75 -19.91
CA THR A 336 15.16 19.80 -20.87
C THR A 336 15.69 18.41 -21.20
N GLU A 337 15.92 17.57 -20.19
CA GLU A 337 16.44 16.21 -20.39
C GLU A 337 15.43 15.33 -21.14
N ALA A 338 14.13 15.50 -20.90
CA ALA A 338 13.09 14.79 -21.65
C ALA A 338 13.06 15.18 -23.14
N VAL A 339 13.33 16.46 -23.45
CA VAL A 339 13.47 16.93 -24.84
C VAL A 339 14.74 16.37 -25.48
N GLU A 340 15.87 16.41 -24.77
CA GLU A 340 17.13 15.84 -25.24
C GLU A 340 17.03 14.32 -25.47
N MET A 341 16.27 13.63 -24.61
CA MET A 341 15.98 12.21 -24.75
C MET A 341 14.99 11.93 -25.88
N GLY A 342 14.23 12.93 -26.34
CA GLY A 342 13.19 12.81 -27.37
C GLY A 342 11.83 12.32 -26.85
N LEU A 343 11.65 12.24 -25.53
CA LEU A 343 10.35 11.92 -24.90
C LEU A 343 9.42 13.14 -24.85
N ALA A 344 9.96 14.34 -25.04
CA ALA A 344 9.22 15.57 -25.28
C ALA A 344 9.73 16.26 -26.56
N ASP A 345 8.87 16.98 -27.27
CA ASP A 345 9.26 17.69 -28.49
C ASP A 345 9.87 19.06 -28.19
N ARG A 346 9.40 19.72 -27.12
CA ARG A 346 9.92 21.02 -26.68
C ARG A 346 9.58 21.33 -25.22
N SER A 347 10.37 22.25 -24.67
CA SER A 347 10.12 22.86 -23.37
C SER A 347 9.56 24.27 -23.55
N ALA A 348 8.30 24.49 -23.15
CA ALA A 348 7.65 25.79 -23.24
C ALA A 348 6.39 25.85 -22.37
N VAL A 349 5.97 27.07 -22.01
CA VAL A 349 4.63 27.30 -21.45
C VAL A 349 3.64 27.44 -22.60
N VAL A 350 2.65 26.55 -22.66
CA VAL A 350 1.54 26.66 -23.61
C VAL A 350 0.39 27.39 -22.91
N PRO A 351 -0.08 28.55 -23.41
CA PRO A 351 -1.26 29.20 -22.85
C PRO A 351 -2.53 28.39 -23.14
N ASP A 352 -3.52 28.48 -22.27
CA ASP A 352 -4.83 27.88 -22.52
C ASP A 352 -5.51 28.55 -23.73
N ALA A 353 -6.40 27.82 -24.41
CA ALA A 353 -6.90 28.22 -25.72
C ALA A 353 -7.98 29.33 -25.71
N GLY A 354 -8.17 30.08 -24.62
CA GLY A 354 -9.08 31.22 -24.50
C GLY A 354 -8.67 32.15 -23.36
N GLU A 355 -9.50 33.16 -23.02
CA GLU A 355 -9.32 33.93 -21.78
C GLU A 355 -9.17 32.93 -20.63
N ALA A 356 -7.99 32.93 -20.04
CA ALA A 356 -7.76 32.13 -18.86
C ALA A 356 -8.68 32.71 -17.78
N ALA A 357 -9.81 32.07 -17.52
CA ALA A 357 -10.43 32.18 -16.21
C ALA A 357 -9.51 31.46 -15.21
N THR A 358 -8.34 32.04 -14.95
CA THR A 358 -7.75 31.96 -13.62
C THR A 358 -8.75 32.66 -12.72
N VAL A 359 -9.13 32.01 -11.63
CA VAL A 359 -9.91 32.70 -10.59
C VAL A 359 -9.08 33.92 -10.15
N GLY A 360 -9.57 35.12 -10.43
CA GLY A 360 -8.90 36.38 -10.09
C GLY A 360 -8.74 37.41 -11.21
N ASP A 361 -9.32 37.23 -12.39
CA ASP A 361 -9.29 38.26 -13.44
C ASP A 361 -10.38 39.34 -13.21
N GLU A 362 -10.15 40.19 -12.20
CA GLU A 362 -10.67 41.55 -12.15
C GLU A 362 -9.47 42.52 -12.16
N ASP A 363 -9.35 43.27 -13.25
CA ASP A 363 -8.52 44.44 -13.57
C ASP A 363 -7.17 44.69 -12.84
N PRO A 364 -6.11 45.08 -13.58
CA PRO A 364 -4.76 45.28 -13.05
C PRO A 364 -4.63 46.66 -12.40
N ASP A 365 -5.08 46.81 -11.15
CA ASP A 365 -4.66 47.96 -10.35
C ASP A 365 -3.24 47.73 -9.82
N THR A 366 -2.28 48.13 -10.67
CA THR A 366 -1.01 48.77 -10.36
C THR A 366 -0.52 48.60 -8.90
N LEU A 367 0.38 47.63 -8.70
CA LEU A 367 1.23 47.57 -7.51
C LEU A 367 2.14 48.82 -7.49
N VAL A 368 1.67 49.90 -6.87
CA VAL A 368 2.51 51.04 -6.50
C VAL A 368 3.36 50.58 -5.32
N ILE A 369 4.65 50.40 -5.58
CA ILE A 369 5.67 50.27 -4.54
C ILE A 369 5.72 51.63 -3.83
N PRO A 370 5.36 51.76 -2.55
CA PRO A 370 5.68 52.95 -1.80
C PRO A 370 7.18 52.93 -1.55
N ASP A 371 7.88 53.96 -1.99
CA ASP A 371 9.30 54.16 -1.72
C ASP A 371 9.57 54.12 -0.20
N GLU A 372 10.62 53.37 0.17
CA GLU A 372 11.20 53.30 1.50
C GLU A 372 11.92 54.62 1.80
N ASP A 373 11.38 55.40 2.74
CA ASP A 373 12.18 56.32 3.55
C ASP A 373 12.19 55.81 4.99
N ASP A 374 13.41 55.68 5.51
CA ASP A 374 13.85 55.50 6.90
C ASP A 374 13.79 54.09 7.50
N GLU A 375 14.91 53.34 7.36
CA GLU A 375 16.00 53.21 8.36
C GLU A 375 15.59 52.19 9.46
N ASP A 376 16.03 50.94 9.47
CA ASP A 376 17.43 50.53 9.52
C ASP A 376 17.66 49.14 8.91
N ALA A 377 18.66 49.11 8.05
CA ALA A 377 19.31 47.92 7.57
C ALA A 377 20.17 47.28 8.67
N GLU A 378 20.17 45.94 8.68
CA GLU A 378 21.34 45.05 8.76
C GLU A 378 20.95 43.76 9.53
N ALA A 379 21.21 42.55 9.06
CA ALA A 379 21.92 42.14 7.87
C ALA A 379 21.65 40.64 7.62
N LYS A 380 21.32 40.36 6.35
CA LYS A 380 22.01 39.39 5.49
C LYS A 380 22.05 37.92 5.93
N ALA A 381 21.27 37.14 5.18
CA ALA A 381 21.75 36.05 4.32
C ALA A 381 22.65 34.96 4.93
N ARG A 382 22.17 33.71 4.89
CA ARG A 382 22.75 32.57 4.12
C ARG A 382 22.23 31.20 4.63
N VAL A 383 21.61 30.45 3.72
CA VAL A 383 21.99 29.08 3.28
C VAL A 383 22.58 28.09 4.34
N VAL A 384 21.78 27.05 4.65
CA VAL A 384 22.04 25.57 4.70
C VAL A 384 22.70 24.87 5.92
N VAL A 385 22.14 23.69 6.25
CA VAL A 385 22.60 22.47 6.97
C VAL A 385 22.19 22.24 8.45
N MET A 386 21.71 21.01 8.70
CA MET A 386 21.38 20.33 9.95
C MET A 386 22.49 20.32 11.04
N THR A 387 22.12 20.29 12.33
CA THR A 387 22.34 19.19 13.33
C THR A 387 22.21 19.63 14.81
N SER A 388 21.68 18.69 15.62
CA SER A 388 21.89 18.44 17.09
C SER A 388 21.48 19.42 18.21
N ARG A 389 20.42 19.03 18.94
CA ARG A 389 20.30 18.62 20.37
C ARG A 389 20.71 19.57 21.55
N ALA A 390 19.68 20.09 22.25
CA ALA A 390 19.43 20.25 23.72
C ALA A 390 20.37 21.10 24.63
N PRO A 391 19.99 21.56 25.86
CA PRO A 391 18.84 21.20 26.72
C PRO A 391 18.07 22.36 27.43
N ALA A 392 17.13 21.93 28.29
CA ALA A 392 16.05 22.60 29.02
C ALA A 392 16.40 23.73 30.01
N LEU A 393 15.40 24.58 30.29
CA LEU A 393 15.23 25.39 31.49
C LEU A 393 13.74 25.47 31.84
N GLY A 394 13.38 25.07 33.06
CA GLY A 394 12.01 25.04 33.57
C GLY A 394 11.62 26.30 34.33
N THR A 395 10.32 26.43 34.58
CA THR A 395 9.76 27.30 35.62
C THR A 395 8.44 26.75 36.12
N GLU A 396 8.24 26.92 37.43
CA GLU A 396 7.34 26.20 38.33
C GLU A 396 5.85 26.61 38.28
N LEU A 397 5.03 25.71 38.83
CA LEU A 397 3.60 25.86 39.11
C LEU A 397 3.34 26.84 40.27
N PRO A 398 2.24 27.63 40.25
CA PRO A 398 1.80 28.36 41.44
C PRO A 398 0.95 27.50 42.38
N SER A 399 1.23 27.60 43.68
CA SER A 399 0.50 26.98 44.79
C SER A 399 -0.33 28.00 45.58
N SER A 400 -1.54 27.60 45.98
CA SER A 400 -2.36 28.02 47.16
C SER A 400 -2.78 29.51 47.24
N SER A 401 -3.87 29.94 47.89
CA SER A 401 -4.63 29.43 49.04
C SER A 401 -5.95 30.21 49.17
N GLU A 402 -7.08 29.54 49.40
CA GLU A 402 -8.15 30.11 50.25
C GLU A 402 -9.01 29.00 50.92
N PRO A 403 -9.44 29.18 52.19
CA PRO A 403 -10.15 28.16 52.97
C PRO A 403 -11.67 28.40 52.96
N GLY A 404 -12.43 27.42 52.48
CA GLY A 404 -13.89 27.36 52.59
C GLY A 404 -14.37 25.92 52.60
N ASP A 405 -15.21 25.57 53.57
CA ASP A 405 -15.73 24.21 53.80
C ASP A 405 -16.46 23.65 52.56
N PRO A 406 -16.07 22.49 52.01
CA PRO A 406 -16.83 21.86 50.94
C PRO A 406 -18.12 21.26 51.50
N ASN A 407 -19.26 21.79 51.04
CA ASN A 407 -20.54 21.12 51.19
C ASN A 407 -20.51 19.81 50.40
N ARG A 408 -20.46 18.70 51.14
CA ARG A 408 -20.58 17.35 50.62
C ARG A 408 -22.02 17.10 50.14
N LYS A 409 -22.20 16.95 48.84
CA LYS A 409 -23.25 16.11 48.24
C LYS A 409 -22.71 15.46 46.97
N GLU A 410 -21.98 14.37 47.17
CA GLU A 410 -21.80 13.34 46.13
C GLU A 410 -23.12 12.62 45.92
N ASN A 411 -23.49 12.34 44.67
CA ASN A 411 -24.37 11.22 44.36
C ASN A 411 -23.49 9.98 44.21
N VAL A 412 -23.38 9.21 45.30
CA VAL A 412 -22.85 7.85 45.26
C VAL A 412 -23.85 7.01 44.47
N VAL A 413 -23.42 6.42 43.35
CA VAL A 413 -24.17 5.30 42.75
C VAL A 413 -24.25 4.21 43.81
N ASP A 414 -25.47 3.87 44.19
CA ASP A 414 -25.78 3.01 45.33
C ASP A 414 -25.12 1.63 45.18
N TYR A 415 -23.98 1.46 45.85
CA TYR A 415 -23.20 0.22 45.88
C TYR A 415 -24.02 -0.96 46.42
N ASP A 416 -25.06 -0.68 47.21
CA ASP A 416 -25.97 -1.69 47.74
C ASP A 416 -26.99 -2.14 46.68
N ALA A 417 -27.40 -1.25 45.77
CA ALA A 417 -28.26 -1.60 44.63
C ALA A 417 -27.54 -2.51 43.62
N PHE A 418 -26.24 -2.24 43.36
CA PHE A 418 -25.42 -3.10 42.50
C PHE A 418 -25.21 -4.50 43.11
N LYS A 419 -24.91 -4.59 44.40
CA LYS A 419 -24.80 -5.87 45.12
C LYS A 419 -26.11 -6.64 45.15
N ALA A 420 -27.24 -5.96 45.32
CA ALA A 420 -28.56 -6.58 45.30
C ALA A 420 -28.86 -7.23 43.95
N GLY A 421 -28.56 -6.54 42.84
CA GLY A 421 -28.75 -7.08 41.49
C GLY A 421 -27.85 -8.27 41.17
N LEU A 422 -26.60 -8.27 41.68
CA LEU A 422 -25.68 -9.40 41.51
C LEU A 422 -26.15 -10.64 42.29
N ARG A 423 -26.60 -10.46 43.54
CA ARG A 423 -27.15 -11.56 44.34
C ARG A 423 -28.36 -12.20 43.69
N GLU A 424 -29.28 -11.40 43.15
CA GLU A 424 -30.49 -11.90 42.52
C GLU A 424 -30.16 -12.79 41.32
N ARG A 425 -29.22 -12.36 40.46
CA ARG A 425 -28.83 -13.11 39.27
C ARG A 425 -28.02 -14.37 39.56
N LEU A 426 -27.25 -14.37 40.64
CA LEU A 426 -26.47 -15.53 41.09
C LEU A 426 -27.25 -16.45 42.04
N GLY A 427 -28.48 -16.09 42.39
CA GLY A 427 -29.32 -16.86 43.31
C GLY A 427 -28.79 -16.91 44.75
N VAL A 428 -27.95 -15.95 45.17
CA VAL A 428 -27.36 -15.93 46.51
C VAL A 428 -28.40 -15.43 47.53
N PRO A 429 -28.89 -16.28 48.45
CA PRO A 429 -30.07 -15.97 49.26
C PRO A 429 -29.77 -15.03 50.43
N ASP A 430 -28.51 -14.89 50.84
CA ASP A 430 -28.10 -14.06 51.96
C ASP A 430 -28.00 -12.58 51.55
N ALA A 431 -28.80 -11.72 52.19
CA ALA A 431 -28.91 -10.31 51.84
C ALA A 431 -27.65 -9.49 52.17
N ASP A 432 -26.83 -9.97 53.13
CA ASP A 432 -25.64 -9.27 53.62
C ASP A 432 -24.33 -9.88 53.06
N ALA A 433 -24.43 -10.68 52.00
CA ALA A 433 -23.27 -11.34 51.38
C ALA A 433 -22.18 -10.32 51.01
N SER A 434 -20.94 -10.60 51.44
CA SER A 434 -19.80 -9.73 51.15
C SER A 434 -19.45 -9.78 49.66
N ALA A 435 -18.72 -8.77 49.17
CA ALA A 435 -18.30 -8.72 47.78
C ALA A 435 -17.48 -9.96 47.38
N ASP A 436 -16.64 -10.47 48.28
CA ASP A 436 -15.82 -11.66 48.05
C ASP A 436 -16.66 -12.94 47.97
N GLN A 437 -17.75 -13.02 48.74
CA GLN A 437 -18.68 -14.16 48.68
C GLN A 437 -19.48 -14.16 47.37
N LEU A 438 -19.80 -12.99 46.83
CA LEU A 438 -20.44 -12.85 45.53
C LEU A 438 -19.50 -13.22 44.38
N LEU A 439 -18.23 -12.81 44.46
CA LEU A 439 -17.20 -13.19 43.48
C LEU A 439 -16.99 -14.71 43.45
N ALA A 440 -16.92 -15.36 44.62
CA ALA A 440 -16.79 -16.82 44.68
C ALA A 440 -18.00 -17.54 44.04
N ALA A 441 -19.22 -17.00 44.22
CA ALA A 441 -20.43 -17.56 43.60
C ALA A 441 -20.45 -17.38 42.06
N VAL A 442 -19.85 -16.30 41.54
CA VAL A 442 -19.67 -16.11 40.08
C VAL A 442 -18.70 -17.15 39.52
N ASP A 443 -17.57 -17.36 40.19
CA ASP A 443 -16.55 -18.32 39.75
C ASP A 443 -17.10 -19.76 39.76
N GLU A 444 -17.92 -20.12 40.74
CA GLU A 444 -18.61 -21.41 40.80
C GLU A 444 -19.61 -21.59 39.65
N ALA A 445 -20.43 -20.58 39.35
CA ALA A 445 -21.37 -20.60 38.23
C ALA A 445 -20.67 -20.70 36.85
N LEU A 446 -19.50 -20.08 36.70
CA LEU A 446 -18.66 -20.19 35.50
C LEU A 446 -18.00 -21.56 35.38
N THR A 447 -17.69 -22.19 36.51
CA THR A 447 -17.07 -23.53 36.53
C THR A 447 -18.11 -24.63 36.24
N GLU A 448 -19.36 -24.49 36.70
CA GLU A 448 -20.45 -25.41 36.37
C GLU A 448 -20.83 -25.42 34.88
N GLN A 449 -20.56 -24.34 34.14
CA GLN A 449 -20.76 -24.30 32.68
C GLN A 449 -19.67 -25.03 31.88
N ALA A 450 -18.61 -25.51 32.53
CA ALA A 450 -17.51 -26.22 31.89
C ALA A 450 -17.65 -27.76 31.97
N ALA A 451 -18.52 -28.34 31.15
CA ALA A 451 -18.45 -29.76 30.78
C ALA A 451 -18.83 -29.98 29.29
N PRO A 452 -18.24 -30.98 28.60
CA PRO A 452 -17.91 -30.89 27.19
C PRO A 452 -19.08 -31.31 26.29
N VAL A 453 -19.49 -30.43 25.37
CA VAL A 453 -20.45 -30.76 24.32
C VAL A 453 -19.72 -31.02 23.01
N ALA A 454 -20.12 -32.13 22.40
CA ALA A 454 -19.54 -32.79 21.25
C ALA A 454 -19.60 -31.98 19.95
N ALA A 455 -18.75 -32.41 19.01
CA ALA A 455 -18.64 -31.99 17.62
C ALA A 455 -19.99 -31.78 16.90
N SER A 456 -20.26 -30.53 16.53
CA SER A 456 -21.05 -30.18 15.33
C SER A 456 -20.93 -28.68 15.07
N ASN A 457 -19.94 -28.24 14.29
CA ASN A 457 -19.94 -26.97 13.54
C ASN A 457 -18.66 -26.89 12.69
N VAL A 458 -18.58 -27.76 11.68
CA VAL A 458 -17.48 -27.78 10.72
C VAL A 458 -18.00 -27.10 9.45
N PRO A 459 -17.43 -25.96 9.04
CA PRO A 459 -17.89 -25.21 7.87
C PRO A 459 -17.80 -26.04 6.57
N GLU A 460 -18.67 -25.77 5.61
CA GLU A 460 -18.65 -26.45 4.31
C GLU A 460 -17.32 -26.19 3.59
N GLY A 461 -16.60 -27.26 3.24
CA GLY A 461 -15.23 -27.22 2.71
C GLY A 461 -14.12 -27.45 3.75
N ALA A 462 -14.44 -27.41 5.05
CA ALA A 462 -13.51 -27.80 6.10
C ALA A 462 -13.66 -29.30 6.41
N VAL A 463 -12.54 -30.00 6.46
CA VAL A 463 -12.47 -31.40 6.91
C VAL A 463 -11.87 -31.40 8.30
N VAL A 464 -12.58 -31.95 9.28
CA VAL A 464 -11.99 -32.15 10.61
C VAL A 464 -10.94 -33.24 10.48
N VAL A 465 -9.70 -32.85 10.75
CA VAL A 465 -8.60 -33.78 10.88
C VAL A 465 -8.35 -33.95 12.37
N ASP A 466 -8.35 -35.21 12.83
CA ASP A 466 -7.97 -35.55 14.19
C ASP A 466 -6.59 -34.98 14.52
N ALA A 467 -6.38 -34.51 15.75
CA ALA A 467 -5.13 -33.86 16.14
C ALA A 467 -3.89 -34.77 15.96
N ALA A 468 -4.04 -36.08 16.16
CA ALA A 468 -2.97 -37.04 15.89
C ALA A 468 -2.75 -37.24 14.38
N ALA A 469 -3.82 -37.21 13.58
CA ALA A 469 -3.70 -37.23 12.12
C ALA A 469 -3.07 -35.93 11.55
N PHE A 470 -3.33 -34.77 12.16
CA PHE A 470 -2.68 -33.52 11.79
C PHE A 470 -1.17 -33.54 12.12
N ALA A 471 -0.80 -34.03 13.31
CA ALA A 471 0.59 -34.24 13.68
C ALA A 471 1.28 -35.24 12.71
N GLN A 472 0.59 -36.32 12.33
CA GLN A 472 1.10 -37.29 11.36
C GLN A 472 1.31 -36.66 9.98
N LEU A 473 0.43 -35.77 9.53
CA LEU A 473 0.60 -35.05 8.26
C LEU A 473 1.81 -34.09 8.31
N GLN A 474 2.03 -33.42 9.44
CA GLN A 474 3.22 -32.58 9.63
C GLN A 474 4.49 -33.43 9.59
N ASP A 475 4.49 -34.59 10.25
CA ASP A 475 5.62 -35.52 10.22
C ASP A 475 5.86 -36.09 8.82
N GLN A 476 4.81 -36.44 8.08
CA GLN A 476 4.92 -36.89 6.69
C GLN A 476 5.43 -35.78 5.77
N ALA A 477 5.03 -34.53 5.98
CA ALA A 477 5.53 -33.39 5.24
C ALA A 477 7.03 -33.17 5.51
N ALA A 478 7.45 -33.26 6.77
CA ALA A 478 8.86 -33.18 7.15
C ALA A 478 9.68 -34.34 6.55
N GLN A 479 9.16 -35.57 6.59
CA GLN A 479 9.77 -36.73 5.94
C GLN A 479 9.85 -36.56 4.42
N GLY A 480 8.84 -35.97 3.79
CA GLY A 480 8.83 -35.68 2.35
C GLY A 480 9.87 -34.62 1.96
N GLN A 481 10.05 -33.58 2.78
CA GLN A 481 11.11 -32.59 2.59
C GLN A 481 12.50 -33.23 2.74
N ALA A 482 12.70 -34.07 3.75
CA ALA A 482 13.94 -34.81 3.95
C ALA A 482 14.23 -35.78 2.78
N ALA A 483 13.22 -36.51 2.32
CA ALA A 483 13.36 -37.42 1.18
C ALA A 483 13.71 -36.67 -0.12
N ARG A 484 13.12 -35.49 -0.37
CA ARG A 484 13.51 -34.66 -1.52
C ARG A 484 14.93 -34.13 -1.40
N ALA A 485 15.36 -33.70 -0.21
CA ALA A 485 16.74 -33.27 0.01
C ALA A 485 17.73 -34.40 -0.29
N GLU A 486 17.42 -35.62 0.14
CA GLU A 486 18.26 -36.81 -0.15
C GLU A 486 18.24 -37.17 -1.64
N GLN A 487 17.10 -37.05 -2.33
CA GLN A 487 17.02 -37.26 -3.78
C GLN A 487 17.86 -36.25 -4.57
N ILE A 488 17.82 -34.98 -4.19
CA ILE A 488 18.64 -33.92 -4.81
C ILE A 488 20.12 -34.22 -4.60
N LYS A 489 20.50 -34.53 -3.35
CA LYS A 489 21.88 -34.90 -3.01
C LYS A 489 22.35 -36.12 -3.80
N SER A 490 21.57 -37.20 -3.82
CA SER A 490 21.89 -38.43 -4.54
C SER A 490 22.00 -38.19 -6.06
N ARG A 491 21.13 -37.35 -6.62
CA ARG A 491 21.21 -36.95 -8.03
C ARG A 491 22.51 -36.18 -8.33
N GLN A 492 22.85 -35.20 -7.50
CA GLN A 492 24.07 -34.40 -7.66
C GLN A 492 25.33 -35.26 -7.49
N GLU A 493 25.35 -36.18 -6.53
CA GLU A 493 26.40 -37.19 -6.38
C GLU A 493 26.49 -38.12 -7.59
N GLY A 494 25.36 -38.52 -8.18
CA GLY A 494 25.31 -39.28 -9.43
C GLY A 494 25.99 -38.55 -10.58
N ILE A 495 25.64 -37.28 -10.81
CA ILE A 495 26.22 -36.45 -11.87
C ILE A 495 27.75 -36.35 -11.73
N VAL A 496 28.24 -36.12 -10.52
CA VAL A 496 29.69 -36.01 -10.26
C VAL A 496 30.38 -37.37 -10.40
N ASN A 497 29.78 -38.45 -9.91
CA ASN A 497 30.34 -39.80 -10.04
C ASN A 497 30.42 -40.26 -11.49
N ASP A 498 29.42 -39.93 -12.31
CA ASP A 498 29.43 -40.25 -13.74
C ASP A 498 30.50 -39.46 -14.48
N ALA A 499 30.70 -38.18 -14.12
CA ALA A 499 31.79 -37.36 -14.64
C ALA A 499 33.18 -37.90 -14.23
N VAL A 500 33.34 -38.40 -13.01
CA VAL A 500 34.57 -39.08 -12.56
C VAL A 500 34.81 -40.38 -13.33
N LYS A 501 33.79 -41.23 -13.49
CA LYS A 501 33.90 -42.50 -14.23
C LYS A 501 34.22 -42.30 -15.71
N ALA A 502 33.68 -41.25 -16.33
CA ALA A 502 34.00 -40.87 -17.70
C ALA A 502 35.39 -40.23 -17.85
N GLY A 503 36.14 -40.07 -16.76
CA GLY A 503 37.46 -39.43 -16.76
C GLY A 503 37.41 -37.94 -17.08
N ARG A 504 36.26 -37.28 -16.90
CA ARG A 504 36.08 -35.85 -17.18
C ARG A 504 36.63 -34.97 -16.05
N ILE A 505 36.57 -35.46 -14.81
CA ILE A 505 37.09 -34.77 -13.61
C ILE A 505 37.84 -35.74 -12.68
N ALA A 506 38.73 -35.20 -11.84
CA ALA A 506 39.49 -35.99 -10.88
C ALA A 506 38.63 -36.36 -9.67
N PRO A 507 38.82 -37.56 -9.07
CA PRO A 507 38.15 -37.91 -7.81
C PRO A 507 38.40 -36.88 -6.70
N SER A 508 39.60 -36.30 -6.64
CA SER A 508 39.96 -35.27 -5.66
C SER A 508 39.20 -33.95 -5.85
N ALA A 509 38.65 -33.68 -7.03
CA ALA A 509 37.89 -32.48 -7.34
C ALA A 509 36.38 -32.64 -7.07
N ALA A 510 35.90 -33.86 -6.81
CA ALA A 510 34.48 -34.19 -6.70
C ALA A 510 33.71 -33.31 -5.68
N ALA A 511 34.32 -33.07 -4.51
CA ALA A 511 33.70 -32.25 -3.46
C ALA A 511 33.50 -30.79 -3.88
N GLY A 512 34.41 -30.22 -4.67
CA GLY A 512 34.30 -28.86 -5.19
C GLY A 512 33.18 -28.74 -6.24
N TRP A 513 33.04 -29.75 -7.10
CA TRP A 513 31.97 -29.80 -8.10
C TRP A 513 30.58 -30.01 -7.48
N LEU A 514 30.47 -30.83 -6.43
CA LEU A 514 29.24 -30.95 -5.64
C LEU A 514 28.82 -29.61 -5.02
N ALA A 515 29.75 -28.86 -4.46
CA ALA A 515 29.47 -27.55 -3.89
C ALA A 515 29.02 -26.52 -4.94
N SER A 516 29.49 -26.64 -6.19
CA SER A 516 29.05 -25.82 -7.32
C SER A 516 27.66 -26.23 -7.82
N LEU A 517 27.37 -27.54 -7.94
CA LEU A 517 26.05 -28.05 -8.33
C LEU A 517 24.95 -27.66 -7.34
N ALA A 518 25.28 -27.54 -6.05
CA ALA A 518 24.34 -27.06 -5.04
C ALA A 518 23.92 -25.58 -5.23
N LYS A 519 24.71 -24.78 -5.98
CA LYS A 519 24.43 -23.36 -6.25
C LYS A 519 23.78 -23.14 -7.62
N ASP A 520 24.17 -23.92 -8.62
CA ASP A 520 23.63 -23.87 -9.98
C ASP A 520 23.75 -25.25 -10.64
N GLU A 521 22.75 -26.11 -10.43
CA GLU A 521 22.79 -27.50 -10.90
C GLU A 521 22.79 -27.59 -12.43
N GLU A 522 22.00 -26.74 -13.10
CA GLU A 522 21.81 -26.79 -14.54
C GLU A 522 23.05 -26.26 -15.29
N GLY A 523 23.56 -25.09 -14.88
CA GLY A 523 24.76 -24.50 -15.49
C GLY A 523 26.01 -25.35 -15.27
N VAL A 524 26.18 -25.91 -14.07
CA VAL A 524 27.35 -26.75 -13.74
C VAL A 524 27.26 -28.12 -14.40
N THR A 525 26.07 -28.72 -14.53
CA THR A 525 25.89 -29.96 -15.29
C THR A 525 26.21 -29.76 -16.78
N ALA A 526 25.75 -28.65 -17.37
CA ALA A 526 26.11 -28.28 -18.73
C ALA A 526 27.63 -28.12 -18.87
N LEU A 527 28.29 -27.43 -17.94
CA LEU A 527 29.74 -27.27 -17.94
C LEU A 527 30.48 -28.61 -17.86
N LEU A 528 30.08 -29.51 -16.95
CA LEU A 528 30.66 -30.86 -16.84
C LEU A 528 30.53 -31.67 -18.14
N SER A 529 29.41 -31.50 -18.86
CA SER A 529 29.18 -32.19 -20.14
C SER A 529 30.07 -31.67 -21.29
N THR A 530 30.60 -30.45 -21.19
CA THR A 530 31.55 -29.89 -22.17
C THR A 530 32.99 -30.37 -21.98
N LEU A 531 33.33 -30.92 -20.81
CA LEU A 531 34.67 -31.46 -20.55
C LEU A 531 34.89 -32.75 -21.34
N PRO A 532 36.01 -32.90 -22.07
CA PRO A 532 36.25 -34.10 -22.86
C PRO A 532 36.39 -35.36 -22.00
N GLU A 533 35.89 -36.48 -22.50
CA GLU A 533 36.04 -37.80 -21.86
C GLU A 533 37.50 -38.25 -21.86
N ASN A 534 37.88 -39.05 -20.87
CA ASN A 534 39.25 -39.55 -20.67
C ASN A 534 40.32 -38.45 -20.53
N THR A 535 39.93 -37.23 -20.14
CA THR A 535 40.87 -36.16 -19.76
C THR A 535 41.78 -36.63 -18.62
N ILE A 536 41.25 -37.47 -17.73
CA ILE A 536 41.99 -38.18 -16.71
C ILE A 536 41.97 -39.68 -17.06
N PRO A 537 43.14 -40.35 -17.09
CA PRO A 537 43.22 -41.77 -17.38
C PRO A 537 42.39 -42.57 -16.36
N VAL A 538 41.39 -43.31 -16.85
CA VAL A 538 40.52 -44.18 -16.04
C VAL A 538 40.88 -45.67 -16.16
N ALA A 539 41.95 -45.99 -16.88
CA ALA A 539 42.52 -47.34 -17.00
C ALA A 539 43.77 -47.49 -16.12
N GLU A 540 43.82 -48.56 -15.33
CA GLU A 540 44.99 -48.99 -14.57
C GLU A 540 46.20 -49.16 -15.52
N LEU A 541 47.17 -48.25 -15.44
CA LEU A 541 48.47 -48.42 -16.05
C LEU A 541 49.30 -49.40 -15.21
N GLY A 542 49.15 -50.69 -15.51
CA GLY A 542 50.18 -51.72 -15.34
C GLY A 542 50.48 -52.20 -13.92
N HIS A 543 49.98 -53.39 -13.57
CA HIS A 543 50.76 -54.32 -12.76
C HIS A 543 51.73 -55.06 -13.69
N THR A 544 53.02 -55.01 -13.40
CA THR A 544 54.07 -55.70 -14.15
C THR A 544 53.98 -57.20 -13.94
N ASP A 545 53.39 -57.93 -14.89
CA ASP A 545 53.71 -59.35 -15.09
C ASP A 545 55.06 -59.43 -15.83
N GLU A 546 56.15 -59.21 -15.11
CA GLU A 546 57.46 -59.63 -15.61
C GLU A 546 57.58 -61.14 -15.43
N THR A 547 57.27 -61.86 -16.51
CA THR A 547 57.83 -63.18 -16.74
C THR A 547 59.35 -63.06 -16.69
N ALA A 548 59.96 -63.65 -15.64
CA ALA A 548 61.39 -63.79 -15.50
C ALA A 548 62.01 -64.23 -16.83
N THR A 549 62.93 -63.42 -17.35
CA THR A 549 63.75 -63.83 -18.49
C THR A 549 64.75 -64.88 -18.02
N GLU A 550 65.13 -65.82 -18.90
CA GLU A 550 66.11 -66.88 -18.60
C GLU A 550 67.45 -66.35 -18.04
N ALA A 551 67.74 -65.05 -18.24
CA ALA A 551 68.90 -64.37 -17.68
C ALA A 551 68.82 -64.14 -16.16
N GLU A 552 67.62 -63.94 -15.59
CA GLU A 552 67.42 -63.69 -14.15
C GLU A 552 67.39 -64.99 -13.33
N ALA A 553 66.93 -66.09 -13.94
CA ALA A 553 67.01 -67.43 -13.32
C ALA A 553 68.47 -67.89 -13.11
N LEU A 554 69.39 -67.46 -13.97
CA LEU A 554 70.83 -67.71 -13.86
C LEU A 554 71.51 -66.89 -12.76
N PHE A 555 71.01 -65.67 -12.49
CA PHE A 555 71.52 -64.83 -11.40
C PHE A 555 71.05 -65.31 -10.02
N ALA A 556 69.81 -65.79 -9.90
CA ALA A 556 69.27 -66.35 -8.67
C ALA A 556 69.95 -67.67 -8.26
N ALA A 557 70.43 -68.46 -9.22
CA ALA A 557 71.18 -69.70 -8.96
C ALA A 557 72.62 -69.46 -8.44
N ALA A 558 73.14 -68.23 -8.49
CA ALA A 558 74.50 -67.92 -8.09
C ALA A 558 74.67 -67.56 -6.59
N GLY A 559 73.59 -67.51 -5.80
CA GLY A 559 73.66 -67.57 -4.34
C GLY A 559 74.37 -66.42 -3.62
N TRP A 560 74.19 -65.18 -4.06
CA TRP A 560 74.78 -64.01 -3.38
C TRP A 560 73.70 -63.20 -2.64
N SER A 561 73.40 -63.63 -1.41
CA SER A 561 72.83 -62.76 -0.38
C SER A 561 73.96 -61.93 0.26
N ASN A 562 73.76 -60.63 0.44
CA ASN A 562 74.37 -59.81 1.50
C ASN A 562 73.47 -58.58 1.67
N GLU A 563 72.75 -58.42 2.77
CA GLU A 563 73.19 -57.90 4.08
C GLU A 563 73.75 -56.46 4.06
N LYS A 564 73.26 -55.69 5.05
CA LYS A 564 73.70 -54.36 5.57
C LYS A 564 72.98 -53.13 4.98
N GLU A 565 72.57 -52.13 5.76
CA GLU A 565 72.71 -51.83 7.20
C GLU A 565 71.71 -50.70 7.56
N SER A 566 71.18 -50.78 8.79
CA SER A 566 70.69 -49.74 9.72
C SER A 566 70.08 -48.43 9.21
#